data_AF-A8YH78-F1
#
_entry.id   AF-A8YH78-F1
#
_cell.length_a   1.000
_cell.length_b   1.000
_cell.length_c   1.000
_cell.angle_alpha   90.00
_cell.angle_beta   90.00
_cell.angle_gamma   90.00
#
_symmetry.space_group_name_H-M   'P 1'
#
loop_
_entity.id
_entity.type
_entity.pdbx_description
1 polymer ?
#
loop_
_entity_poly.entity_id
_entity_poly.type
_entity_poly.pdbx_seq_one_letter_code
_entity_poly.pdbx_strand_id
1 'polypeptide(L)' 'MMLLDTSGLLCLQFESEPCHQQARFLYKNTRIRLVQSYILAEYVTLAHTRRYPRLATLEFITDLLENPALRYLLWFDRGA' A
#
# COMPACT_ATOMS: atom_id res chain seq x y z
N MET A 1 13.81 -2.74 -5.45
CA MET A 1 13.16 -1.91 -4.42
C MET A 1 11.94 -1.27 -5.05
N MET A 2 10.85 -1.10 -4.32
CA MET A 2 9.59 -0.53 -4.84
C MET A 2 9.04 0.48 -3.84
N LEU A 3 8.60 1.64 -4.34
CA LEU A 3 7.75 2.56 -3.59
C LEU A 3 6.29 2.15 -3.84
N LEU A 4 5.56 1.87 -2.76
CA LEU A 4 4.13 1.61 -2.80
C LEU A 4 3.38 2.94 -2.84
N ASP A 5 2.49 3.08 -3.80
CA ASP A 5 1.57 4.20 -3.94
C ASP A 5 0.13 3.73 -3.66
N THR A 6 -0.79 4.68 -3.60
CA THR A 6 -2.19 4.43 -3.25
C THR A 6 -2.89 3.50 -4.25
N SER A 7 -2.60 3.68 -5.54
CA SER A 7 -3.20 2.85 -6.60
C SER A 7 -2.65 1.42 -6.59
N GLY A 8 -1.35 1.26 -6.31
CA GLY A 8 -0.70 -0.03 -6.12
C GLY A 8 -1.27 -0.79 -4.92
N LEU A 9 -1.54 -0.12 -3.79
CA LEU A 9 -2.17 -0.75 -2.63
C LEU A 9 -3.58 -1.27 -2.94
N LEU A 10 -4.40 -0.49 -3.66
CA LEU A 10 -5.71 -0.95 -4.13
C LEU A 10 -5.60 -2.17 -5.02
N CYS A 11 -4.69 -2.13 -6.00
CA CYS A 11 -4.46 -3.26 -6.90
C CYS A 11 -3.95 -4.49 -6.15
N LEU A 12 -3.20 -4.33 -5.04
CA LEU A 12 -2.74 -5.46 -4.25
C LEU A 12 -3.86 -6.14 -3.48
N GLN A 13 -4.78 -5.36 -2.91
CA GLN A 13 -5.86 -5.90 -2.09
C GLN A 13 -7.01 -6.45 -2.92
N PHE A 14 -7.51 -5.71 -3.92
CA PHE A 14 -8.77 -6.01 -4.57
C PHE A 14 -8.58 -6.61 -5.97
N GLU A 15 -9.08 -7.83 -6.16
CA GLU A 15 -8.99 -8.55 -7.44
C GLU A 15 -9.77 -7.87 -8.58
N SER A 16 -10.78 -7.06 -8.23
CA SER A 16 -11.56 -6.27 -9.18
C SER A 16 -10.77 -5.12 -9.83
N GLU A 17 -9.60 -4.75 -9.30
CA GLU A 17 -8.79 -3.68 -9.87
C GLU A 17 -8.05 -4.16 -11.13
N PRO A 18 -8.01 -3.37 -12.22
CA PRO A 18 -7.50 -3.80 -13.53
C PRO A 18 -6.07 -4.35 -13.53
N CYS A 19 -5.22 -3.83 -12.64
CA CYS A 19 -3.80 -4.19 -12.56
C CYS A 19 -3.50 -5.17 -11.42
N HIS A 20 -4.49 -5.86 -10.85
CA HIS A 20 -4.32 -6.74 -9.69
C HIS A 20 -3.19 -7.77 -9.87
N GLN A 21 -3.21 -8.51 -10.98
CA GLN A 21 -2.22 -9.55 -11.25
C GLN A 21 -0.80 -8.97 -11.40
N GLN A 22 -0.68 -7.83 -12.10
CA GLN A 22 0.60 -7.16 -12.29
C GLN A 22 1.15 -6.61 -10.96
N ALA A 23 0.30 -5.97 -10.15
CA ALA A 23 0.69 -5.45 -8.84
C ALA A 23 1.18 -6.58 -7.94
N ARG A 24 0.46 -7.71 -7.87
CA ARG A 24 0.88 -8.89 -7.10
C ARG A 24 2.19 -9.48 -7.59
N PHE A 25 2.37 -9.59 -8.90
CA PHE A 25 3.62 -10.07 -9.49
C PHE A 25 4.80 -9.19 -9.10
N LEU A 26 4.70 -7.87 -9.29
CA LEU A 26 5.76 -6.93 -8.98
C LEU A 26 6.05 -6.89 -7.46
N TYR A 27 4.99 -6.92 -6.64
CA TYR A 27 5.12 -6.92 -5.18
C TYR A 27 5.84 -8.16 -4.67
N LYS A 28 5.47 -9.37 -5.16
CA LYS A 28 6.12 -10.63 -4.77
C LYS A 28 7.59 -10.67 -5.17
N ASN A 29 7.94 -10.15 -6.35
CA ASN A 29 9.32 -10.15 -6.87
C ASN A 29 10.20 -9.03 -6.31
N THR A 30 9.66 -8.14 -5.47
CA THR A 30 10.42 -7.03 -4.88
C THR A 30 10.86 -7.35 -3.45
N ARG A 31 12.18 -7.31 -3.21
CA ARG A 31 12.78 -7.59 -1.89
C ARG A 31 12.54 -6.53 -0.82
N ILE A 32 12.55 -5.24 -1.20
CA ILE A 32 12.40 -4.09 -0.30
C ILE A 32 11.27 -3.22 -0.81
N ARG A 33 10.31 -2.93 0.08
CA ARG A 33 9.12 -2.13 -0.22
C ARG A 33 9.10 -0.92 0.68
N LEU A 34 8.82 0.24 0.11
CA LEU A 34 8.77 1.51 0.81
C LEU A 34 7.34 2.02 0.80
N VAL A 35 6.87 2.58 1.90
CA VAL A 35 5.56 3.26 1.95
C VAL A 35 5.67 4.51 2.81
N GLN A 36 4.89 5.54 2.46
CA GLN A 36 4.77 6.77 3.26
C GLN A 36 3.44 6.79 4.01
N SER A 37 3.39 7.45 5.17
CA SER A 37 2.17 7.51 6.00
C SER A 37 0.98 8.13 5.27
N TYR A 38 1.21 9.15 4.43
CA TYR A 38 0.15 9.76 3.63
C TYR A 38 -0.44 8.82 2.58
N ILE A 39 0.35 7.89 2.02
CA ILE A 39 -0.15 6.87 1.08
C ILE A 39 -1.15 5.95 1.78
N LEU A 40 -0.87 5.56 3.04
CA LEU A 40 -1.80 4.74 3.83
C LEU A 40 -3.09 5.51 4.16
N ALA A 41 -2.99 6.80 4.49
CA ALA A 41 -4.16 7.64 4.76
C ALA A 41 -5.03 7.85 3.51
N GLU A 42 -4.40 8.12 2.36
CA GLU A 42 -5.07 8.24 1.07
C GLU A 42 -5.73 6.91 0.67
N TYR A 43 -5.04 5.79 0.87
CA TYR A 43 -5.55 4.44 0.62
C TYR A 43 -6.85 4.15 1.39
N VAL A 44 -6.88 4.40 2.71
CA VAL A 44 -8.10 4.23 3.52
C VAL A 44 -9.24 5.08 2.98
N THR A 45 -8.95 6.34 2.65
CA THR A 45 -9.94 7.30 2.16
C THR A 45 -10.49 6.87 0.80
N LEU A 46 -9.63 6.44 -0.10
CA LEU A 46 -10.01 6.00 -1.44
C LEU A 46 -10.79 4.69 -1.41
N ALA A 47 -10.36 3.72 -0.60
CA ALA A 47 -11.06 2.45 -0.43
C ALA A 47 -12.48 2.67 0.13
N HIS A 48 -12.59 3.53 1.14
CA HIS A 48 -13.88 3.95 1.70
C HIS A 48 -14.77 4.63 0.65
N THR A 49 -14.22 5.57 -0.12
CA THR A 49 -14.94 6.31 -1.18
C THR A 49 -15.43 5.38 -2.29
N ARG A 50 -14.64 4.36 -2.64
CA ARG A 50 -15.01 3.31 -3.61
C ARG A 50 -15.94 2.24 -3.04
N ARG A 51 -16.35 2.37 -1.77
CA ARG A 51 -17.24 1.43 -1.06
C ARG A 51 -16.66 0.03 -0.89
N TYR A 52 -15.33 -0.10 -0.84
CA TYR A 52 -14.71 -1.34 -0.43
C TYR A 52 -14.94 -1.62 1.07
N PRO A 53 -14.95 -2.90 1.51
CA PRO A 53 -15.22 -3.23 2.90
C PRO A 53 -14.20 -2.62 3.85
N ARG A 54 -14.69 -1.86 4.84
CA ARG A 54 -13.84 -1.15 5.82
C ARG A 54 -12.96 -2.11 6.61
N LEU A 55 -13.51 -3.20 7.11
CA LEU A 55 -12.77 -4.17 7.92
C LEU A 55 -11.61 -4.78 7.12
N ALA A 56 -11.90 -5.28 5.91
CA ALA A 56 -10.88 -5.83 5.03
C ALA A 56 -9.77 -4.80 4.70
N THR A 57 -10.15 -3.53 4.49
CA THR A 57 -9.18 -2.46 4.23
C THR A 57 -8.21 -2.26 5.42
N LEU A 58 -8.74 -2.28 6.65
CA LEU A 58 -7.93 -2.12 7.86
C LEU A 58 -7.06 -3.35 8.13
N GLU A 59 -7.59 -4.56 7.96
CA GLU A 59 -6.83 -5.81 8.09
C GLU A 59 -5.65 -5.84 7.12
N PHE A 60 -5.87 -5.46 5.85
CA PHE A 60 -4.80 -5.38 4.86
C PHE A 60 -3.70 -4.38 5.24
N ILE A 61 -4.07 -3.22 5.79
CA ILE A 61 -3.06 -2.26 6.27
C ILE A 61 -2.30 -2.86 7.44
N THR A 62 -2.97 -3.43 8.43
CA THR A 62 -2.31 -4.08 9.57
C THR A 62 -1.31 -5.14 9.11
N ASP A 63 -1.72 -6.05 8.23
CA ASP A 63 -0.85 -7.10 7.65
C ASP A 63 0.34 -6.48 6.89
N LEU A 64 0.10 -5.40 6.15
CA LEU A 64 1.15 -4.70 5.42
C LEU A 64 2.17 -4.08 6.38
N LEU A 65 1.73 -3.44 7.47
CA LEU A 65 2.60 -2.79 8.45
C LEU A 65 3.39 -3.78 9.29
N GLU A 66 2.85 -4.98 9.51
CA GLU A 66 3.55 -6.09 10.17
C GLU A 66 4.57 -6.79 9.25
N ASN A 67 4.60 -6.46 7.96
CA ASN A 67 5.51 -7.09 7.01
C ASN A 67 6.97 -6.63 7.23
N PRO A 68 7.90 -7.54 7.59
CA PRO A 68 9.28 -7.18 7.92
C PRO A 68 10.10 -6.72 6.70
N ALA A 69 9.59 -6.88 5.47
CA ALA A 69 10.21 -6.38 4.25
C ALA A 69 9.67 -4.99 3.83
N LEU A 70 8.67 -4.46 4.54
CA LEU A 70 8.22 -3.08 4.42
C LEU A 70 9.17 -2.15 5.19
N ARG A 71 9.43 -0.98 4.65
CA ARG A 71 10.18 0.11 5.27
C ARG A 71 9.33 1.37 5.18
N TYR A 72 9.13 2.03 6.32
CA TYR A 72 8.49 3.33 6.34
C TYR A 72 9.46 4.38 5.81
N LEU A 73 9.03 5.13 4.79
CA LEU A 73 9.69 6.37 4.44
C LEU A 73 9.17 7.43 5.43
N LEU A 74 9.99 7.71 6.43
CA LEU A 74 9.85 8.92 7.23
C LEU A 74 10.41 10.06 6.39
N TRP A 75 9.62 11.10 6.16
CA TRP A 75 10.11 12.33 5.55
C TRP A 75 11.19 12.91 6.48
N PHE A 76 12.46 12.81 6.08
CA PHE A 76 13.52 13.59 6.70
C PHE A 76 13.54 14.94 6.01
N ASP A 77 12.93 15.93 6.64
CA ASP A 77 13.13 17.31 6.21
C ASP A 77 14.58 17.66 6.58
N ARG A 78 15.51 17.59 5.63
CA ARG A 78 16.80 18.25 5.77
C ARG A 78 16.62 19.69 5.32
N GLY A 79 15.91 20.45 6.16
CA GLY A 79 16.05 21.89 6.21
C GLY A 79 17.33 22.22 6.96
N ALA A 80 18.39 22.54 6.21
CA ALA A 80 19.51 23.39 6.64
C ALA A 80 20.18 23.95 5.39
#